data_AF-A0A7V4AZJ1-F1
#
_entry.id   AF-A0A7V4AZJ1-F1
#
_cell.length_a   1.000
_cell.length_b   1.000
_cell.length_c   1.000
_cell.angle_alpha   90.00
_cell.angle_beta   90.00
_cell.angle_gamma   90.00
#
_symmetry.space_group_name_H-M   'P 1'
#
loop_
_entity.id
_entity.type
_entity.pdbx_description
1 polymer ?
#
loop_
_entity_poly.entity_id
_entity_poly.type
_entity_poly.pdbx_seq_one_letter_code
_entity_poly.pdbx_strand_id
1 'polypeptide(L)' 'MPGGDGRDLEELPTECLLARSVAAQHGAAAPAPGFGSSDCKCDTHLFYLPDPGMLQFTNSTH' A
#
# COMPACT_ATOMS: atom_id res chain seq x y z
N MET A 1 -28.19 -2.86 19.13
CA MET A 1 -26.85 -2.27 18.91
C MET A 1 -26.33 -2.80 17.58
N PRO A 2 -26.50 -2.09 16.46
CA PRO A 2 -25.86 -2.49 15.23
C PRO A 2 -24.39 -2.05 15.29
N GLY A 3 -23.51 -3.03 15.55
CA GLY A 3 -22.09 -2.94 15.29
C GLY A 3 -21.85 -3.20 13.81
N GLY A 4 -21.25 -2.23 13.12
CA GLY A 4 -20.92 -2.30 11.71
C GLY A 4 -20.36 -0.95 11.30
N ASP A 5 -19.05 -0.75 11.43
CA ASP A 5 -18.34 0.40 10.86
C ASP A 5 -18.26 0.19 9.34
N GLY A 6 -19.43 0.21 8.70
CA GLY A 6 -19.60 0.38 7.27
C GLY A 6 -19.28 1.83 6.92
N ARG A 7 -18.02 2.25 7.11
CA ARG A 7 -17.52 3.46 6.49
C ARG A 7 -17.08 3.09 5.09
N ASP A 8 -17.97 3.43 4.17
CA ASP A 8 -17.81 3.61 2.73
C ASP A 8 -16.35 3.45 2.26
N LEU A 9 -16.09 2.34 1.57
CA LEU A 9 -14.85 2.13 0.81
C LEU A 9 -14.75 3.07 -0.41
N GLU A 10 -15.71 3.99 -0.59
CA GLU A 10 -15.92 4.78 -1.81
C GLU A 10 -15.26 6.18 -1.81
N GLU A 11 -14.67 6.67 -0.71
CA GLU A 11 -13.93 7.96 -0.70
C GLU A 11 -12.52 7.92 -0.06
N LEU A 12 -11.94 6.73 0.10
CA LEU A 12 -10.53 6.64 0.50
C LEU A 12 -9.65 6.93 -0.72
N PRO A 13 -8.62 7.79 -0.59
CA PRO A 13 -7.64 7.99 -1.65
C PRO A 13 -7.10 6.65 -2.16
N THR A 14 -6.93 6.51 -3.48
CA THR A 14 -6.44 5.27 -4.11
C THR A 14 -5.15 4.78 -3.46
N GLU A 15 -4.27 5.69 -3.04
CA GLU A 15 -3.05 5.37 -2.29
C GLU A 15 -3.32 4.63 -0.96
N CYS A 16 -4.40 4.97 -0.25
CA CYS A 16 -4.75 4.34 1.02
C CYS A 16 -5.31 2.93 0.79
N LEU A 17 -6.13 2.75 -0.24
CA LEU A 17 -6.64 1.43 -0.64
C LEU A 17 -5.49 0.53 -1.11
N LEU A 18 -4.54 1.09 -1.86
CA LEU A 18 -3.33 0.39 -2.29
C LEU A 18 -2.45 0.02 -1.09
N ALA A 19 -2.18 0.95 -0.18
CA ALA A 19 -1.37 0.70 1.02
C ALA A 19 -1.92 -0.47 1.85
N ARG A 20 -3.24 -0.52 2.06
CA ARG A 20 -3.91 -1.64 2.75
C ARG A 20 -3.75 -2.97 2.01
N SER A 21 -3.90 -2.93 0.68
CA SER A 21 -3.78 -4.13 -0.16
C SER A 21 -2.35 -4.67 -0.15
N VAL A 22 -1.35 -3.79 -0.22
CA VAL A 22 0.06 -4.15 -0.15
C VAL A 22 0.46 -4.65 1.22
N ALA A 23 -0.03 -4.03 2.30
CA ALA A 23 0.18 -4.49 3.67
C ALA A 23 -0.32 -5.92 3.91
N ALA A 24 -1.33 -6.37 3.16
CA ALA A 24 -1.86 -7.72 3.24
C ALA A 24 -1.03 -8.76 2.45
N GLN A 25 -0.01 -8.35 1.69
CA GLN A 25 0.81 -9.27 0.91
C GLN A 25 1.88 -9.95 1.77
N HIS A 26 2.08 -11.25 1.53
CA HIS A 26 3.13 -12.02 2.20
C HIS A 26 4.52 -11.49 1.82
N GLY A 27 5.28 -11.08 2.85
CA GLY A 27 6.63 -10.54 2.67
C GLY A 27 6.69 -9.02 2.58
N ALA A 28 5.55 -8.32 2.53
CA ALA A 28 5.55 -6.86 2.60
C ALA A 28 6.13 -6.38 3.94
N ALA A 29 7.08 -5.48 3.87
CA ALA A 29 7.70 -4.82 5.03
C ALA A 29 7.45 -3.32 4.96
N ALA A 30 7.32 -2.67 6.12
CA ALA A 30 7.14 -1.24 6.27
C ALA A 30 8.45 -0.60 6.79
N PRO A 31 9.44 -0.32 5.93
CA PRO A 31 10.76 0.14 6.37
C PRO A 31 10.75 1.54 6.99
N ALA A 32 9.74 2.34 6.68
CA ALA A 32 9.58 3.69 7.21
C ALA A 32 8.12 3.90 7.67
N PRO A 33 7.82 3.64 8.95
CA PRO A 33 6.51 3.97 9.54
C PRO A 33 6.23 5.47 9.41
N GLY A 34 4.97 5.83 9.14
CA GLY A 34 4.52 7.22 8.99
C GLY A 34 4.84 7.87 7.64
N PHE A 35 5.58 7.19 6.76
CA PHE A 35 5.97 7.77 5.47
C PHE A 35 4.76 7.89 4.53
N GLY A 36 4.48 9.10 4.06
CA GLY A 36 3.36 9.37 3.16
C GLY A 36 1.98 9.21 3.80
N SER A 37 1.89 9.06 5.13
CA SER A 37 0.62 8.93 5.85
C SER A 37 0.22 10.14 6.69
N SER A 38 0.81 11.30 6.44
CA SER A 38 0.53 12.55 7.17
C SER A 38 -0.95 12.98 7.15
N ASP A 39 -1.63 12.74 6.03
CA ASP A 39 -3.02 13.14 5.79
C ASP A 39 -4.03 11.99 5.98
N CYS A 40 -3.57 10.82 6.41
CA CYS A 40 -4.40 9.63 6.56
C CYS A 40 -4.08 8.85 7.84
N LYS A 41 -4.80 7.74 8.08
CA LYS A 41 -4.59 6.87 9.24
C LYS A 41 -3.77 5.61 8.89
N CYS A 42 -3.09 5.60 7.76
CA CYS A 42 -2.28 4.46 7.34
C CYS A 42 -0.98 4.39 8.16
N ASP A 43 -0.53 3.17 8.47
CA ASP A 43 0.75 2.98 9.17
C ASP A 43 1.94 3.47 8.35
N THR A 44 1.90 3.27 7.03
CA THR A 44 2.82 3.83 6.05
C THR A 44 2.23 3.67 4.64
N HIS A 45 2.64 4.52 3.70
CA HIS A 45 2.43 4.32 2.26
C HIS A 45 3.69 3.78 1.56
N LEU A 46 4.78 3.54 2.30
CA LEU A 46 6.00 2.97 1.77
C LEU A 46 6.18 1.52 2.22
N PHE A 47 6.08 0.62 1.25
CA PHE A 47 6.29 -0.80 1.47
C PHE A 47 7.48 -1.32 0.66
N TYR A 48 8.30 -2.13 1.32
CA TYR A 48 9.28 -2.97 0.67
C TYR A 48 8.65 -4.34 0.40
N LEU A 49 8.63 -4.75 -0.86
CA LEU A 49 8.25 -6.12 -1.22
C LEU A 49 9.53 -6.85 -1.66
N PRO A 50 9.82 -8.03 -1.08
CA PRO A 50 10.90 -8.86 -1.54
C PRO A 50 10.52 -9.40 -2.91
N ASP A 51 11.08 -8.80 -3.95
CA ASP A 51 10.86 -9.24 -5.31
C ASP A 51 11.80 -10.44 -5.64
N PRO A 52 11.26 -11.59 -6.09
CA PRO A 52 12.07 -12.75 -6.47
C PRO A 52 12.68 -12.67 -7.88
N GLY A 53 12.45 -11.60 -8.64
CA GLY A 53 12.86 -11.46 -10.04
C GLY A 53 12.83 -10.00 -10.48
N MET A 54 13.83 -9.23 -10.00
CA MET A 54 13.91 -7.78 -10.10
C MET A 54 13.50 -7.33 -11.49
N LEU A 55 12.42 -6.54 -11.59
CA LEU A 55 11.87 -6.00 -12.85
C LEU A 55 12.99 -5.45 -13.73
N GLN A 56 13.44 -6.25 -14.70
CA GLN A 56 14.44 -5.82 -15.66
C GLN A 56 13.71 -4.93 -16.67
N PHE A 57 13.91 -3.63 -16.54
CA PHE A 57 13.59 -2.71 -17.61
C PHE A 57 14.57 -2.96 -18.77
N THR A 58 14.25 -3.91 -19.65
CA THR A 58 14.99 -4.06 -20.90
C THR A 58 14.54 -2.92 -21.80
N ASN A 59 15.41 -1.92 -22.02
CA ASN A 59 15.18 -0.89 -23.02
C ASN A 59 15.05 -1.54 -24.41
N SER A 60 13.83 -1.63 -24.92
CA SER A 60 13.56 -1.91 -26.33
C SER A 60 13.71 -0.61 -27.11
N THR A 61 14.91 -0.34 -27.61
CA THR A 61 15.13 0.71 -28.61
C THR A 61 14.53 0.24 -29.94
N HIS A 62 13.55 0.97 -30.46
CA HIS A 62 13.02 0.81 -31.82
C HIS A 62 13.62 1.84 -32.75
#